data_AF-A0A067E385-F1
#
_entry.id   AF-A0A067E385-F1
#
_cell.length_a   1.000
_cell.length_b   1.000
_cell.length_c   1.000
_cell.angle_alpha   90.00
_cell.angle_beta   90.00
_cell.angle_gamma   90.00
#
_symmetry.space_group_name_H-M   'P 1'
#
loop_
_entity.id
_entity.type
_entity.pdbx_description
1 polymer ?
#
loop_
_entity_poly.entity_id
_entity_poly.type
_entity_poly.pdbx_seq_one_letter_code
_entity_poly.pdbx_strand_id
1 'polypeptide(L)'
;MIEKNDWPGVEDFVTNHPDALTAKIVEPGSKTIFHTIAELLVDDDSDEATCLLDKLATKVDPQTLARQDNHGHTAVIFCAAKGNLKALKVLLKYNPDLTNIRDSDGYLPVHNAAYYGHKDTFQYLLEATNGVDIYRGNDGAMVLLFLIAANLYDVALDLLKLHPTIGRDNIDSRRIVLNTLSQKPYAFASGSRLGRLRRLIYNCWCQQSCIPLEKERVPSIQSNDDQNVDGDTENFTVTSKMHPKESTPFGSTQQITAIFGLMFHKLNRMLWNALMRLAPSIKVIHDQKLTHMRTVEIVRIICEGVVWTNFQKSAQLSGAMLSAAILGIPEVVNEFIMAYDSCSNWSNQDGHTIFDHAVLHRREKVFNLIQGVNFTTFLFSSRDKSGNNILHLAGRLVPSSEVAGAALQMQRELQWFKV
;
A
#
# COMPACT_ATOMS: atom_id res chain seq x y z
N MET A 1 38.19 14.79 7.72
CA MET A 1 38.40 15.15 6.30
C MET A 1 37.17 14.79 5.51
N ILE A 2 36.75 13.52 5.52
CA ILE A 2 35.49 13.05 4.90
C ILE A 2 34.27 13.80 5.43
N GLU A 3 34.09 13.93 6.75
CA GLU A 3 32.99 14.73 7.36
C GLU A 3 32.98 16.22 6.99
N LYS A 4 34.11 16.74 6.52
CA LYS A 4 34.26 18.14 6.09
C LYS A 4 34.19 18.29 4.57
N ASN A 5 33.86 17.22 3.83
CA ASN A 5 33.90 17.16 2.36
C ASN A 5 35.26 17.56 1.75
N ASP A 6 36.35 17.33 2.47
CA ASP A 6 37.72 17.60 2.01
C ASP A 6 38.27 16.39 1.24
N TRP A 7 37.75 16.16 0.03
CA TRP A 7 38.11 15.03 -0.84
C TRP A 7 39.58 15.04 -1.27
N PRO A 8 40.18 16.17 -1.67
CA PRO A 8 41.61 16.23 -2.01
C PRO A 8 42.48 15.84 -0.83
N GLY A 9 42.17 16.33 0.37
CA GLY A 9 42.91 15.96 1.56
C GLY A 9 42.78 14.47 1.89
N VAL A 10 41.61 13.86 1.68
CA VAL A 10 41.44 12.40 1.82
C VAL A 10 42.32 11.64 0.81
N GLU A 11 42.38 12.11 -0.44
CA GLU A 11 43.23 11.52 -1.47
C GLU A 11 44.72 11.57 -1.09
N ASP A 12 45.18 12.74 -0.63
CA ASP A 12 46.56 12.94 -0.18
C ASP A 12 46.88 12.06 1.03
N PHE A 13 45.97 11.96 2.00
CA PHE A 13 46.16 11.12 3.18
C PHE A 13 46.29 9.65 2.81
N VAL A 14 45.38 9.13 2.00
CA VAL A 14 45.40 7.71 1.58
C VAL A 14 46.61 7.40 0.68
N THR A 15 47.06 8.37 -0.12
CA THR A 15 48.27 8.21 -0.94
C THR A 15 49.53 8.07 -0.08
N ASN A 16 49.59 8.77 1.05
CA ASN A 16 50.70 8.66 2.01
C ASN A 16 50.55 7.47 2.97
N HIS A 17 49.33 6.99 3.20
CA HIS A 17 48.99 5.92 4.14
C HIS A 17 48.08 4.87 3.47
N PRO A 18 48.62 3.97 2.62
CA PRO A 18 47.82 3.01 1.86
C PRO A 18 47.12 1.97 2.75
N ASP A 19 47.64 1.72 3.95
CA ASP A 19 47.04 0.90 4.98
C ASP A 19 45.67 1.43 5.45
N ALA A 20 45.44 2.75 5.33
CA ALA A 20 44.17 3.39 5.65
C ALA A 20 42.98 2.86 4.83
N LEU A 21 43.21 2.31 3.63
CA LEU A 21 42.17 1.68 2.80
C LEU A 21 41.56 0.44 3.46
N THR A 22 42.34 -0.23 4.30
CA THR A 22 41.94 -1.46 5.00
C THR A 22 41.73 -1.24 6.51
N ALA A 23 42.09 -0.06 7.01
CA ALA A 23 41.88 0.30 8.40
C ALA A 23 40.38 0.46 8.72
N LYS A 24 40.03 0.16 9.96
CA LYS A 24 38.70 0.45 10.53
C LYS A 24 38.79 1.80 11.24
N ILE A 25 38.05 2.79 10.74
CA ILE A 25 38.35 4.22 10.90
C ILE A 25 37.49 4.88 11.99
N VAL A 26 36.30 4.34 12.28
CA VAL A 26 35.35 4.93 13.24
C VAL A 26 35.19 4.02 14.45
N GLU A 27 35.45 4.56 15.65
CA GLU A 27 35.28 3.82 16.90
C GLU A 27 33.80 3.59 17.26
N PRO A 28 33.45 2.34 17.65
CA PRO A 28 34.35 1.20 17.87
C PRO A 28 34.73 0.54 16.53
N GLY A 29 36.03 0.58 16.18
CA GLY A 29 36.61 0.38 14.85
C GLY A 29 35.87 -0.59 13.92
N SER A 30 34.85 -0.12 13.20
CA SER A 30 34.02 -1.01 12.36
C SER A 30 33.88 -0.56 10.92
N LYS A 31 33.73 0.74 10.68
CA LYS A 31 33.57 1.31 9.34
C LYS A 31 34.91 1.50 8.65
N THR A 32 35.03 1.03 7.41
CA THR A 32 36.16 1.35 6.52
C THR A 32 35.94 2.70 5.82
N ILE A 33 36.95 3.20 5.09
CA ILE A 33 36.84 4.46 4.34
C ILE A 33 35.67 4.42 3.35
N PHE A 34 35.43 3.27 2.73
CA PHE A 34 34.33 3.07 1.79
C PHE A 34 32.96 3.22 2.44
N HIS A 35 32.80 2.76 3.69
CA HIS A 35 31.55 2.96 4.44
C HIS A 35 31.34 4.43 4.72
N THR A 36 32.37 5.12 5.22
CA THR A 36 32.28 6.54 5.59
C THR A 36 32.00 7.42 4.36
N ILE A 37 32.65 7.14 3.22
CA ILE A 37 32.36 7.83 1.96
C ILE A 37 30.92 7.54 1.52
N ALA A 38 30.49 6.27 1.48
CA ALA A 38 29.13 5.90 1.07
C ALA A 38 28.03 6.49 1.97
N GLU A 39 28.30 6.63 3.27
CA GLU A 39 27.36 7.17 4.26
C GLU A 39 27.21 8.70 4.18
N LEU A 40 28.34 9.40 3.97
CA LEU A 40 28.38 10.87 3.96
C LEU A 40 28.12 11.48 2.57
N LEU A 41 28.10 10.65 1.53
CA LEU A 41 27.68 11.02 0.19
C LEU A 41 26.15 11.23 0.13
N VAL A 42 25.71 12.40 0.58
CA VAL A 42 24.28 12.78 0.63
C VAL A 42 23.76 13.27 -0.73
N ASP A 43 24.62 13.78 -1.61
CA ASP A 43 24.21 14.43 -2.85
C ASP A 43 24.62 13.61 -4.10
N ASP A 44 23.65 13.37 -4.97
CA ASP A 44 23.83 12.70 -6.27
C ASP A 44 24.75 13.51 -7.22
N ASP A 45 25.04 14.78 -6.89
CA ASP A 45 25.86 15.71 -7.67
C ASP A 45 27.34 15.79 -7.24
N SER A 46 27.76 15.07 -6.19
CA SER A 46 29.18 15.08 -5.79
C SER A 46 30.04 14.19 -6.69
N ASP A 47 30.33 14.68 -7.90
CA ASP A 47 31.19 14.01 -8.87
C ASP A 47 32.62 13.83 -8.34
N GLU A 48 33.09 14.74 -7.48
CA GLU A 48 34.43 14.69 -6.85
C GLU A 48 34.57 13.50 -5.90
N ALA A 49 33.59 13.30 -5.02
CA ALA A 49 33.60 12.19 -4.07
C ALA A 49 33.39 10.83 -4.77
N THR A 50 32.56 10.80 -5.82
CA THR A 50 32.37 9.61 -6.65
C THR A 50 33.65 9.28 -7.44
N CYS A 51 34.36 10.29 -7.94
CA CYS A 51 35.67 10.15 -8.59
C CYS A 51 36.72 9.63 -7.60
N LEU A 52 36.76 10.17 -6.39
CA LEU A 52 37.63 9.65 -5.33
C LEU A 52 37.29 8.19 -5.02
N LEU A 53 36.00 7.85 -4.87
CA LEU A 53 35.56 6.48 -4.61
C LEU A 53 36.03 5.52 -5.71
N ASP A 54 35.91 5.89 -6.98
CA ASP A 54 36.41 5.09 -8.11
C ASP A 54 37.93 4.90 -8.03
N LYS A 55 38.69 5.99 -7.82
CA LYS A 55 40.14 5.93 -7.64
C LYS A 55 40.55 5.02 -6.46
N LEU A 56 39.89 5.13 -5.32
CA LEU A 56 40.21 4.31 -4.14
C LEU A 56 39.84 2.84 -4.39
N ALA A 57 38.72 2.58 -5.05
CA ALA A 57 38.28 1.22 -5.38
C ALA A 57 39.24 0.51 -6.35
N THR A 58 39.91 1.23 -7.28
CA THR A 58 40.97 0.64 -8.13
C THR A 58 42.18 0.12 -7.37
N LYS A 59 42.42 0.61 -6.15
CA LYS A 59 43.61 0.30 -5.33
C LYS A 59 43.39 -0.85 -4.34
N VAL A 60 42.17 -1.40 -4.27
CA VAL A 60 41.83 -2.46 -3.31
C VAL A 60 41.30 -3.70 -4.02
N ASP A 61 41.44 -4.84 -3.36
CA ASP A 61 40.86 -6.09 -3.83
C ASP A 61 39.33 -6.15 -3.54
N PRO A 62 38.57 -6.99 -4.27
CA PRO A 62 37.14 -7.14 -4.06
C PRO A 62 36.72 -7.52 -2.63
N GLN A 63 37.55 -8.27 -1.88
CA GLN A 63 37.22 -8.67 -0.51
C GLN A 63 37.30 -7.50 0.46
N THR A 64 38.20 -6.54 0.21
CA THR A 64 38.25 -5.29 0.98
C THR A 64 36.94 -4.49 0.84
N LEU A 65 36.34 -4.47 -0.36
CA LEU A 65 35.03 -3.84 -0.60
C LEU A 65 33.87 -4.61 0.05
N ALA A 66 34.01 -5.93 0.20
CA ALA A 66 33.03 -6.81 0.83
C ALA A 66 33.06 -6.77 2.37
N ARG A 67 34.01 -6.04 2.98
CA ARG A 67 34.09 -5.93 4.43
C ARG A 67 32.84 -5.28 4.99
N GLN A 68 32.36 -5.85 6.08
CA GLN A 68 31.17 -5.39 6.78
C GLN A 68 31.53 -4.62 8.05
N ASP A 69 30.70 -3.65 8.41
CA ASP A 69 30.74 -2.99 9.71
C ASP A 69 30.14 -3.89 10.82
N ASN A 70 29.97 -3.34 12.04
CA ASN A 70 29.44 -4.12 13.18
C ASN A 70 27.96 -4.51 13.02
N HIS A 71 27.24 -3.90 12.08
CA HIS A 71 25.84 -4.23 11.76
C HIS A 71 25.74 -5.10 10.51
N GLY A 72 26.87 -5.62 10.00
CA GLY A 72 26.86 -6.39 8.76
C GLY A 72 26.73 -5.52 7.51
N HIS A 73 26.78 -4.19 7.61
CA HIS A 73 26.62 -3.33 6.43
C HIS A 73 27.91 -3.30 5.62
N THR A 74 27.79 -3.48 4.31
CA THR A 74 28.84 -3.10 3.35
C THR A 74 28.65 -1.64 2.92
N ALA A 75 29.66 -1.06 2.27
CA ALA A 75 29.53 0.28 1.68
C ALA A 75 28.35 0.38 0.68
N VAL A 76 28.04 -0.69 -0.06
CA VAL A 76 26.90 -0.73 -1.00
C VAL A 76 25.55 -0.66 -0.28
N ILE A 77 25.43 -1.23 0.92
CA ILE A 77 24.19 -1.10 1.72
C ILE A 77 23.97 0.35 2.13
N PHE A 78 25.02 1.08 2.51
CA PHE A 78 24.91 2.53 2.75
C PHE A 78 24.48 3.29 1.49
N CYS A 79 25.08 3.01 0.33
CA CYS A 79 24.65 3.64 -0.93
C CYS A 79 23.17 3.33 -1.24
N ALA A 80 22.73 2.08 -1.05
CA ALA A 80 21.35 1.67 -1.26
C ALA A 80 20.37 2.38 -0.31
N ALA A 81 20.73 2.48 0.97
CA ALA A 81 19.95 3.14 2.00
C ALA A 81 19.90 4.67 1.87
N LYS A 82 20.86 5.27 1.15
CA LYS A 82 20.88 6.70 0.81
C LYS A 82 20.33 7.00 -0.58
N GLY A 83 20.16 5.98 -1.42
CA GLY A 83 19.74 6.14 -2.81
C GLY A 83 20.83 6.70 -3.72
N ASN A 84 22.11 6.61 -3.33
CA ASN A 84 23.22 7.09 -4.14
C ASN A 84 23.57 6.07 -5.22
N LEU A 85 22.84 6.15 -6.34
CA LEU A 85 22.99 5.22 -7.46
C LEU A 85 24.36 5.32 -8.12
N LYS A 86 24.95 6.52 -8.20
CA LYS A 86 26.29 6.72 -8.79
C LYS A 86 27.37 5.98 -8.01
N ALA A 87 27.45 6.22 -6.70
CA ALA A 87 28.42 5.57 -5.81
C ALA A 87 28.21 4.05 -5.78
N LEU A 88 26.94 3.61 -5.76
CA LEU A 88 26.59 2.19 -5.81
C LEU A 88 27.13 1.54 -7.10
N LYS A 89 26.92 2.16 -8.26
CA LYS A 89 27.44 1.68 -9.55
C LYS A 89 28.96 1.61 -9.58
N VAL A 90 29.65 2.58 -8.99
CA VAL A 90 31.12 2.58 -8.86
C VAL A 90 31.59 1.37 -8.06
N LEU A 91 30.99 1.09 -6.90
CA LEU A 91 31.39 -0.06 -6.08
C LEU A 91 31.10 -1.39 -6.77
N LEU A 92 29.93 -1.53 -7.42
CA LEU A 92 29.56 -2.75 -8.12
C LEU A 92 30.41 -3.03 -9.37
N LYS A 93 31.01 -2.00 -9.98
CA LYS A 93 31.98 -2.16 -11.08
C LYS A 93 33.20 -3.00 -10.66
N TYR A 94 33.63 -2.88 -9.40
CA TYR A 94 34.81 -3.60 -8.87
C TYR A 94 34.45 -4.88 -8.14
N ASN A 95 33.24 -4.96 -7.56
CA ASN A 95 32.74 -6.19 -6.96
C ASN A 95 31.20 -6.30 -7.12
N PRO A 96 30.71 -7.00 -8.17
CA PRO A 96 29.27 -7.20 -8.39
C PRO A 96 28.59 -8.03 -7.29
N ASP A 97 29.34 -8.91 -6.62
CA ASP A 97 28.81 -9.83 -5.60
C ASP A 97 28.39 -9.09 -4.31
N LEU A 98 28.74 -7.81 -4.17
CA LEU A 98 28.26 -6.95 -3.08
C LEU A 98 26.73 -6.86 -3.01
N THR A 99 26.04 -7.09 -4.13
CA THR A 99 24.57 -7.16 -4.19
C THR A 99 23.98 -8.33 -3.40
N ASN A 100 24.77 -9.36 -3.10
CA ASN A 100 24.34 -10.58 -2.42
C ASN A 100 24.73 -10.65 -0.94
N ILE A 101 25.50 -9.68 -0.45
CA ILE A 101 25.95 -9.64 0.95
C ILE A 101 24.79 -9.12 1.81
N ARG A 102 24.41 -9.91 2.81
CA ARG A 102 23.34 -9.57 3.75
C ARG A 102 23.89 -8.86 4.98
N ASP A 103 23.14 -7.88 5.48
CA ASP A 103 23.40 -7.29 6.79
C ASP A 103 23.02 -8.22 7.95
N SER A 104 23.22 -7.75 9.19
CA SER A 104 22.91 -8.51 10.40
C SER A 104 21.42 -8.82 10.56
N ASP A 105 20.54 -8.03 9.94
CA ASP A 105 19.09 -8.29 9.92
C ASP A 105 18.69 -9.26 8.81
N GLY A 106 19.66 -9.68 7.99
CA GLY A 106 19.47 -10.59 6.88
C GLY A 106 19.02 -9.90 5.59
N TYR A 107 19.07 -8.57 5.50
CA TYR A 107 18.63 -7.84 4.32
C TYR A 107 19.76 -7.63 3.30
N LEU A 108 19.37 -7.73 2.03
CA LEU A 108 20.22 -7.38 0.88
C LEU A 108 20.20 -5.86 0.63
N PRO A 109 21.16 -5.31 -0.15
CA PRO A 109 21.09 -3.93 -0.62
C PRO A 109 19.76 -3.57 -1.28
N VAL A 110 19.15 -4.48 -2.06
CA VAL A 110 17.85 -4.24 -2.71
C VAL A 110 16.71 -4.02 -1.71
N HIS A 111 16.74 -4.71 -0.57
CA HIS A 111 15.77 -4.52 0.50
C HIS A 111 15.94 -3.16 1.18
N ASN A 112 17.20 -2.75 1.44
CA ASN A 112 17.51 -1.44 2.00
C ASN A 112 17.06 -0.30 1.07
N ALA A 113 17.30 -0.40 -0.24
CA ALA A 113 16.81 0.58 -1.21
C ALA A 113 15.26 0.67 -1.22
N ALA A 114 14.57 -0.46 -1.12
CA ALA A 114 13.11 -0.49 -1.00
C ALA A 114 12.62 0.16 0.30
N TYR A 115 13.26 -0.16 1.43
CA TYR A 115 12.87 0.31 2.77
C TYR A 115 12.94 1.83 2.88
N TYR A 116 14.00 2.44 2.35
CA TYR A 116 14.18 3.89 2.35
C TYR A 116 13.50 4.58 1.15
N GLY A 117 12.84 3.83 0.25
CA GLY A 117 12.05 4.39 -0.84
C GLY A 117 12.85 4.93 -2.03
N HIS A 118 14.09 4.49 -2.21
CA HIS A 118 14.96 4.94 -3.29
C HIS A 118 14.68 4.18 -4.59
N LYS A 119 13.60 4.58 -5.28
CA LYS A 119 13.05 3.91 -6.47
C LYS A 119 14.09 3.59 -7.56
N ASP A 120 14.91 4.55 -7.97
CA ASP A 120 15.87 4.35 -9.06
C ASP A 120 16.99 3.38 -8.67
N THR A 121 17.44 3.48 -7.41
CA THR A 121 18.44 2.56 -6.85
C THR A 121 17.86 1.15 -6.67
N PHE A 122 16.62 1.05 -6.21
CA PHE A 122 15.90 -0.21 -6.10
C PHE A 122 15.76 -0.89 -7.47
N GLN A 123 15.33 -0.16 -8.51
CA GLN A 123 15.18 -0.70 -9.86
C GLN A 123 16.50 -1.21 -10.42
N TYR A 124 17.59 -0.45 -10.26
CA TYR A 124 18.91 -0.90 -10.68
C TYR A 124 19.37 -2.15 -9.91
N LEU A 125 19.11 -2.23 -8.61
CA LEU A 125 19.45 -3.39 -7.80
C LEU A 125 18.62 -4.63 -8.14
N LEU A 126 17.37 -4.50 -8.59
CA LEU A 126 16.59 -5.62 -9.12
C LEU A 126 17.28 -6.25 -10.35
N GLU A 127 17.88 -5.43 -11.20
CA GLU A 127 18.59 -5.88 -12.41
C GLU A 127 19.98 -6.44 -12.09
N ALA A 128 20.68 -5.83 -11.12
CA ALA A 128 22.06 -6.17 -10.77
C ALA A 128 22.18 -7.40 -9.84
N THR A 129 21.18 -7.65 -9.00
CA THR A 129 21.21 -8.75 -8.02
C THR A 129 20.98 -10.07 -8.74
N ASN A 130 22.01 -10.94 -8.73
CA ASN A 130 21.97 -12.24 -9.40
C ASN A 130 22.37 -13.35 -8.41
N GLY A 131 21.72 -14.51 -8.50
CA GLY A 131 22.05 -15.67 -7.66
C GLY A 131 21.24 -15.79 -6.37
N VAL A 132 20.37 -14.82 -6.06
CA VAL A 132 19.38 -14.90 -4.97
C VAL A 132 17.99 -14.65 -5.53
N ASP A 133 17.02 -15.51 -5.17
CA ASP A 133 15.62 -15.32 -5.56
C ASP A 133 14.94 -14.33 -4.60
N ILE A 134 14.96 -13.05 -4.98
CA ILE A 134 14.37 -11.95 -4.23
C ILE A 134 12.84 -11.87 -4.35
N TYR A 135 12.19 -12.78 -5.09
CA TYR A 135 10.75 -12.76 -5.37
C TYR A 135 9.97 -13.82 -4.59
N ARG A 136 10.66 -14.69 -3.84
CA ARG A 136 10.05 -15.79 -3.08
C ARG A 136 10.36 -15.74 -1.60
N GLY A 137 9.52 -16.43 -0.83
CA GLY A 137 9.74 -16.64 0.60
C GLY A 137 9.80 -15.33 1.39
N ASN A 138 10.70 -15.26 2.36
CA ASN A 138 10.82 -14.08 3.22
C ASN A 138 11.31 -12.85 2.43
N ASP A 139 12.28 -13.02 1.53
CA ASP A 139 12.83 -11.91 0.73
C ASP A 139 11.74 -11.26 -0.13
N GLY A 140 10.97 -12.06 -0.88
CA GLY A 140 9.85 -11.55 -1.67
C GLY A 140 8.82 -10.79 -0.83
N ALA A 141 8.50 -11.31 0.36
CA ALA A 141 7.59 -10.64 1.28
C ALA A 141 8.15 -9.30 1.81
N MET A 142 9.44 -9.25 2.14
CA MET A 142 10.11 -8.06 2.65
C MET A 142 10.23 -6.98 1.58
N VAL A 143 10.60 -7.33 0.34
CA VAL A 143 10.60 -6.38 -0.79
C VAL A 143 9.24 -5.73 -0.95
N LEU A 144 8.17 -6.53 -1.01
CA LEU A 144 6.82 -6.00 -1.16
C LEU A 144 6.39 -5.12 0.03
N LEU A 145 6.67 -5.58 1.25
CA LEU A 145 6.38 -4.85 2.48
C LEU A 145 7.07 -3.47 2.49
N PHE A 146 8.35 -3.42 2.15
CA PHE A 146 9.15 -2.20 2.16
C PHE A 146 8.70 -1.20 1.11
N LEU A 147 8.37 -1.66 -0.11
CA LEU A 147 7.78 -0.79 -1.13
C LEU A 147 6.46 -0.17 -0.68
N ILE A 148 5.59 -0.95 -0.03
CA ILE A 148 4.31 -0.45 0.52
C ILE A 148 4.58 0.53 1.67
N ALA A 149 5.51 0.23 2.58
CA ALA A 149 5.90 1.10 3.69
C ALA A 149 6.39 2.46 3.18
N ALA A 150 7.22 2.46 2.15
CA ALA A 150 7.76 3.62 1.45
C ALA A 150 6.77 4.33 0.51
N ASN A 151 5.52 3.85 0.41
CA ASN A 151 4.46 4.38 -0.46
C ASN A 151 4.77 4.28 -1.98
N LEU A 152 5.63 3.35 -2.39
CA LEU A 152 5.96 3.04 -3.79
C LEU A 152 4.96 2.03 -4.39
N TYR A 153 3.66 2.36 -4.35
CA TYR A 153 2.59 1.46 -4.78
C TYR A 153 2.61 1.13 -6.27
N ASP A 154 3.20 2.00 -7.09
CA ASP A 154 3.39 1.75 -8.52
C ASP A 154 4.36 0.60 -8.75
N VAL A 155 5.54 0.68 -8.13
CA VAL A 155 6.56 -0.36 -8.20
C VAL A 155 6.08 -1.66 -7.55
N ALA A 156 5.42 -1.56 -6.38
CA ALA A 156 4.86 -2.73 -5.71
C ALA A 156 3.82 -3.47 -6.56
N LEU A 157 2.94 -2.73 -7.25
CA LEU A 157 1.93 -3.31 -8.12
C LEU A 157 2.55 -3.93 -9.38
N ASP A 158 3.51 -3.25 -10.01
CA ASP A 158 4.21 -3.78 -11.18
C ASP A 158 4.94 -5.08 -10.82
N LEU A 159 5.56 -5.14 -9.64
CA LEU A 159 6.22 -6.33 -9.13
C LEU A 159 5.24 -7.49 -8.87
N LEU A 160 4.08 -7.21 -8.27
CA LEU A 160 3.00 -8.19 -8.08
C LEU A 160 2.45 -8.72 -9.39
N LYS A 161 2.37 -7.89 -10.44
CA LYS A 161 1.92 -8.30 -11.77
C LYS A 161 2.91 -9.22 -12.46
N LEU A 162 4.20 -8.95 -12.31
CA LEU A 162 5.28 -9.76 -12.87
C LEU A 162 5.49 -11.07 -12.10
N HIS A 163 5.37 -11.02 -10.77
CA HIS A 163 5.55 -12.16 -9.87
C HIS A 163 4.32 -12.32 -8.96
N PRO A 164 3.23 -12.94 -9.43
CA PRO A 164 1.96 -13.03 -8.68
C PRO A 164 2.03 -13.75 -7.34
N THR A 165 3.10 -14.50 -7.06
CA THR A 165 3.29 -15.23 -5.80
C THR A 165 4.03 -14.43 -4.73
N ILE A 166 4.63 -13.29 -5.08
CA ILE A 166 5.43 -12.47 -4.16
C ILE A 166 4.60 -12.01 -2.95
N GLY A 167 5.13 -12.21 -1.75
CA GLY A 167 4.42 -11.90 -0.49
C GLY A 167 3.15 -12.73 -0.25
N ARG A 168 2.86 -13.72 -1.10
CA ARG A 168 1.67 -14.58 -1.08
C ARG A 168 1.98 -16.06 -0.81
N ASP A 169 3.26 -16.42 -0.83
CA ASP A 169 3.77 -17.79 -0.65
C ASP A 169 3.42 -18.40 0.71
N ASN A 170 3.31 -17.60 1.77
CA ASN A 170 2.95 -18.06 3.10
C ASN A 170 1.95 -17.11 3.78
N ILE A 171 1.26 -17.63 4.80
CA ILE A 171 0.20 -16.90 5.51
C ILE A 171 0.73 -15.72 6.33
N ASP A 172 1.92 -15.85 6.92
CA ASP A 172 2.55 -14.80 7.72
C ASP A 172 2.93 -13.59 6.86
N SER A 173 3.47 -13.82 5.66
CA SER A 173 3.80 -12.78 4.67
C SER A 173 2.56 -12.03 4.22
N ARG A 174 1.46 -12.73 3.90
CA ARG A 174 0.20 -12.08 3.56
C ARG A 174 -0.34 -11.27 4.73
N ARG A 175 -0.32 -11.83 5.94
CA ARG A 175 -0.74 -11.13 7.16
C ARG A 175 0.06 -9.83 7.35
N ILE A 176 1.38 -9.89 7.22
CA ILE A 176 2.27 -8.73 7.39
C ILE A 176 1.91 -7.65 6.36
N VAL A 177 1.82 -8.01 5.07
CA VAL A 177 1.48 -7.08 3.99
C VAL A 177 0.09 -6.45 4.19
N LEU A 178 -0.93 -7.26 4.51
CA LEU A 178 -2.29 -6.79 4.75
C LEU A 178 -2.38 -5.92 6.00
N ASN A 179 -1.69 -6.26 7.08
CA ASN A 179 -1.62 -5.43 8.28
C ASN A 179 -1.03 -4.05 7.96
N THR A 180 0.06 -3.99 7.20
CA THR A 180 0.69 -2.72 6.83
C THR A 180 -0.21 -1.87 5.93
N LEU A 181 -0.92 -2.47 4.97
CA LEU A 181 -1.91 -1.77 4.14
C LEU A 181 -3.08 -1.23 4.98
N SER A 182 -3.60 -2.05 5.90
CA SER A 182 -4.67 -1.65 6.82
C SER A 182 -4.28 -0.51 7.75
N GLN A 183 -2.99 -0.30 8.01
CA GLN A 183 -2.47 0.80 8.84
C GLN A 183 -2.24 2.11 8.06
N LYS A 184 -2.58 2.17 6.76
CA LYS A 184 -2.33 3.33 5.89
C LYS A 184 -3.63 3.93 5.32
N PRO A 185 -4.48 4.60 6.12
CA PRO A 185 -5.76 5.14 5.64
C PRO A 185 -5.62 6.16 4.51
N TYR A 186 -4.53 6.94 4.49
CA TYR A 186 -4.27 7.93 3.45
C TYR A 186 -3.83 7.34 2.11
N ALA A 187 -3.52 6.03 2.06
CA ALA A 187 -3.26 5.32 0.81
C ALA A 187 -4.55 5.01 0.04
N PHE A 188 -5.72 5.30 0.63
CA PHE A 188 -7.05 5.03 0.08
C PHE A 188 -7.87 6.32 -0.06
N ALA A 189 -8.90 6.26 -0.90
CA ALA A 189 -9.77 7.40 -1.19
C ALA A 189 -10.60 7.80 0.05
N SER A 190 -11.03 6.82 0.84
CA SER A 190 -11.81 7.00 2.06
C SER A 190 -11.09 7.81 3.14
N GLY A 191 -9.79 7.58 3.34
CA GLY A 191 -8.97 8.31 4.30
C GLY A 191 -8.45 9.66 3.80
N SER A 192 -8.54 9.91 2.49
CA SER A 192 -8.12 11.16 1.88
C SER A 192 -9.16 12.28 2.05
N ARG A 193 -8.76 13.36 2.76
CA ARG A 193 -9.60 14.55 2.97
C ARG A 193 -9.57 15.48 1.73
N LEU A 194 -10.27 15.09 0.67
CA LEU A 194 -10.45 15.94 -0.52
C LEU A 194 -11.59 16.94 -0.30
N GLY A 195 -11.27 18.24 -0.42
CA GLY A 195 -12.26 19.33 -0.47
C GLY A 195 -13.16 19.26 -1.72
N ARG A 196 -14.26 20.02 -1.73
CA ARG A 196 -15.32 19.91 -2.77
C ARG A 196 -14.79 19.98 -4.21
N LEU A 197 -13.98 21.00 -4.53
CA LEU A 197 -13.44 21.18 -5.89
C LEU A 197 -12.45 20.08 -6.28
N ARG A 198 -11.57 19.68 -5.35
CA ARG A 198 -10.63 18.58 -5.58
C ARG A 198 -11.34 17.26 -5.80
N ARG A 199 -12.46 17.02 -5.10
CA ARG A 199 -13.29 15.84 -5.26
C ARG A 199 -13.97 15.78 -6.64
N LEU A 200 -14.39 16.92 -7.19
CA LEU A 200 -14.88 16.97 -8.57
C LEU A 200 -13.80 16.55 -9.56
N ILE A 201 -12.60 17.14 -9.47
CA ILE A 201 -11.46 16.78 -10.33
C ILE A 201 -11.12 15.28 -10.17
N TYR A 202 -11.09 14.79 -8.93
CA TYR A 202 -10.86 13.40 -8.61
C TYR A 202 -11.89 12.49 -9.30
N ASN A 203 -13.18 12.82 -9.25
CA ASN A 203 -14.24 11.99 -9.84
C ASN A 203 -14.28 12.07 -11.38
N CYS A 204 -13.93 13.22 -11.96
CA CYS A 204 -14.00 13.44 -13.41
C CYS A 204 -12.96 12.66 -14.22
N TRP A 205 -11.87 12.21 -13.60
CA TRP A 205 -10.90 11.37 -14.30
C TRP A 205 -11.37 9.91 -14.35
N CYS A 206 -11.46 9.31 -15.53
CA CYS A 206 -11.89 7.94 -15.74
C CYS A 206 -10.81 7.19 -16.51
N GLN A 207 -10.06 6.31 -15.83
CA GLN A 207 -9.16 5.36 -16.51
C GLN A 207 -9.86 4.01 -16.63
N GLN A 208 -10.10 3.62 -17.87
CA GLN A 208 -10.64 2.32 -18.24
C GLN A 208 -9.54 1.25 -18.11
N SER A 209 -9.23 0.92 -16.87
CA SER A 209 -8.53 -0.30 -16.46
C SER A 209 -9.03 -0.80 -15.10
N CYS A 210 -9.88 -0.02 -14.40
CA CYS A 210 -10.78 -0.60 -13.42
C CYS A 210 -11.77 -1.48 -14.18
N ILE A 211 -11.65 -2.80 -13.99
CA ILE A 211 -12.79 -3.73 -14.07
C ILE A 211 -14.03 -2.95 -13.63
N PRO A 212 -15.12 -2.92 -14.43
CA PRO A 212 -16.33 -2.28 -13.95
C PRO A 212 -16.61 -2.90 -12.60
N LEU A 213 -16.63 -2.07 -11.55
CA LEU A 213 -17.56 -2.32 -10.46
C LEU A 213 -18.85 -2.63 -11.20
N GLU A 214 -19.21 -3.91 -11.25
CA GLU A 214 -20.53 -4.30 -11.68
C GLU A 214 -21.44 -3.32 -10.99
N LYS A 215 -22.24 -2.62 -11.81
CA LYS A 215 -23.38 -1.83 -11.41
C LYS A 215 -23.81 -2.25 -10.02
N GLU A 216 -23.91 -1.28 -9.12
CA GLU A 216 -24.76 -1.37 -7.93
C GLU A 216 -25.81 -2.47 -8.13
N ARG A 217 -25.55 -3.68 -7.61
CA ARG A 217 -26.62 -4.63 -7.31
C ARG A 217 -27.17 -4.20 -5.97
N VAL A 218 -27.61 -2.94 -5.93
CA VAL A 218 -28.58 -2.48 -4.96
C VAL A 218 -29.92 -2.93 -5.55
N PRO A 219 -30.72 -3.73 -4.85
CA PRO A 219 -32.10 -3.95 -5.23
C PRO A 219 -32.76 -2.58 -5.29
N SER A 220 -33.18 -2.15 -6.48
CA SER A 220 -33.95 -0.92 -6.63
C SER A 220 -35.27 -1.08 -5.89
N ILE A 221 -35.39 -0.45 -4.73
CA ILE A 221 -36.69 -0.20 -4.10
C ILE A 221 -37.33 0.91 -4.93
N GLN A 222 -38.28 0.54 -5.80
CA GLN A 222 -39.22 1.52 -6.34
C GLN A 222 -40.23 1.83 -5.24
N SER A 223 -40.12 3.00 -4.62
CA SER A 223 -41.22 3.62 -3.91
C SER A 223 -42.22 4.12 -4.97
N ASN A 224 -43.35 3.42 -5.09
CA ASN A 224 -44.51 4.00 -5.75
C ASN A 224 -45.13 5.00 -4.77
N ASP A 225 -44.78 6.27 -4.91
CA ASP A 225 -45.65 7.33 -4.44
C ASP A 225 -46.79 7.45 -5.45
N ASP A 226 -47.94 6.87 -5.11
CA ASP A 226 -49.24 7.43 -5.48
C ASP A 226 -50.36 6.84 -4.60
N GLN A 227 -50.83 7.69 -3.69
CA GLN A 227 -52.21 7.86 -3.19
C GLN A 227 -52.87 6.75 -2.33
N ASN A 228 -53.18 7.14 -1.08
CA ASN A 228 -54.33 6.79 -0.23
C ASN A 228 -55.11 5.51 -0.52
N VAL A 229 -55.23 4.62 0.46
CA VAL A 229 -56.48 4.18 1.14
C VAL A 229 -56.13 3.22 2.30
N ASP A 230 -56.93 3.31 3.36
CA ASP A 230 -56.91 2.61 4.65
C ASP A 230 -56.75 1.08 4.64
N GLY A 231 -56.30 0.55 5.79
CA GLY A 231 -56.88 -0.65 6.41
C GLY A 231 -56.18 -2.00 6.18
N ASP A 232 -55.67 -2.54 7.30
CA ASP A 232 -55.66 -3.95 7.70
C ASP A 232 -54.92 -5.03 6.88
N THR A 233 -53.96 -5.65 7.58
CA THR A 233 -53.59 -7.08 7.62
C THR A 233 -53.56 -7.93 6.34
N GLU A 234 -52.38 -8.54 6.10
CA GLU A 234 -52.14 -9.94 5.69
C GLU A 234 -51.29 -10.18 4.41
N ASN A 235 -50.28 -11.05 4.62
CA ASN A 235 -49.71 -12.03 3.69
C ASN A 235 -48.88 -11.57 2.47
N PHE A 236 -47.56 -11.47 2.66
CA PHE A 236 -46.59 -11.53 1.57
C PHE A 236 -46.30 -12.99 1.16
N THR A 237 -47.06 -13.51 0.20
CA THR A 237 -46.66 -14.66 -0.61
C THR A 237 -45.75 -14.21 -1.75
N VAL A 238 -44.47 -14.59 -1.69
CA VAL A 238 -43.51 -14.40 -2.79
C VAL A 238 -43.65 -15.57 -3.77
N THR A 239 -44.25 -15.35 -4.94
CA THR A 239 -44.15 -16.28 -6.07
C THR A 239 -43.18 -15.74 -7.11
N SER A 240 -42.05 -16.42 -7.28
CA SER A 240 -41.11 -16.18 -8.37
C SER A 240 -41.70 -16.71 -9.68
N LYS A 241 -41.85 -15.85 -10.69
CA LYS A 241 -42.00 -16.26 -12.08
C LYS A 241 -41.05 -15.47 -12.96
N MET A 242 -40.00 -16.16 -13.41
CA MET A 242 -39.14 -15.76 -14.50
C MET A 242 -39.93 -15.82 -15.81
N HIS A 243 -39.88 -14.74 -16.60
CA HIS A 243 -40.12 -14.80 -18.04
C HIS A 243 -38.90 -14.24 -18.78
N PRO A 244 -38.31 -14.99 -19.73
CA PRO A 244 -37.19 -14.52 -20.54
C PRO A 244 -37.70 -13.56 -21.62
N LYS A 245 -37.10 -12.37 -21.74
CA LYS A 245 -37.30 -11.49 -22.90
C LYS A 245 -36.24 -11.78 -23.94
N GLU A 246 -36.71 -12.24 -25.09
CA GLU A 246 -35.96 -12.54 -26.31
C GLU A 246 -35.21 -11.31 -26.83
N SER A 247 -34.00 -11.55 -27.35
CA SER A 247 -33.15 -10.58 -28.04
C SER A 247 -33.50 -10.52 -29.53
N THR A 248 -33.74 -9.31 -30.05
CA THR A 248 -33.75 -9.06 -31.51
C THR A 248 -32.35 -8.64 -31.99
N PRO A 249 -31.92 -9.06 -33.21
CA PRO A 249 -30.55 -8.85 -33.69
C PRO A 249 -30.38 -7.48 -34.38
N PHE A 250 -29.43 -6.66 -33.93
CA PHE A 250 -28.94 -5.51 -34.71
C PHE A 250 -27.43 -5.33 -34.47
N GLY A 251 -26.62 -5.87 -35.37
CA GLY A 251 -25.17 -6.06 -35.23
C GLY A 251 -24.25 -4.93 -35.74
N SER A 252 -24.75 -3.70 -35.92
CA SER A 252 -23.94 -2.57 -36.46
C SER A 252 -23.79 -1.37 -35.52
N THR A 253 -24.70 -1.19 -34.55
CA THR A 253 -24.64 -0.07 -33.61
C THR A 253 -23.60 -0.27 -32.51
N GLN A 254 -23.41 -1.50 -32.02
CA GLN A 254 -22.41 -1.78 -30.96
C GLN A 254 -20.97 -1.44 -31.37
N GLN A 255 -20.59 -1.66 -32.63
CA GLN A 255 -19.24 -1.36 -33.10
C GLN A 255 -18.99 0.15 -33.25
N ILE A 256 -19.98 0.90 -33.76
CA ILE A 256 -19.88 2.36 -33.91
C ILE A 256 -19.84 3.04 -32.54
N THR A 257 -20.66 2.62 -31.58
CA THR A 257 -20.63 3.13 -30.21
C THR A 257 -19.28 2.85 -29.53
N ALA A 258 -18.69 1.68 -29.78
CA ALA A 258 -17.37 1.32 -29.26
C ALA A 258 -16.24 2.19 -29.85
N ILE A 259 -16.26 2.44 -31.17
CA ILE A 259 -15.25 3.27 -31.86
C ILE A 259 -15.35 4.73 -31.41
N PHE A 260 -16.57 5.29 -31.29
CA PHE A 260 -16.79 6.63 -30.76
C PHE A 260 -16.36 6.74 -29.29
N GLY A 261 -16.66 5.73 -28.48
CA GLY A 261 -16.17 5.63 -27.10
C GLY A 261 -14.64 5.67 -27.04
N LEU A 262 -13.94 4.81 -27.80
CA LEU A 262 -12.48 4.77 -27.88
C LEU A 262 -11.86 6.11 -28.30
N MET A 263 -12.45 6.79 -29.29
CA MET A 263 -11.98 8.08 -29.78
C MET A 263 -12.20 9.19 -28.74
N PHE A 264 -13.37 9.22 -28.10
CA PHE A 264 -13.69 10.15 -27.02
C PHE A 264 -12.77 9.94 -25.81
N HIS A 265 -12.49 8.70 -25.42
CA HIS A 265 -11.55 8.37 -24.35
C HIS A 265 -10.12 8.80 -24.68
N LYS A 266 -9.65 8.60 -25.91
CA LYS A 266 -8.33 9.04 -26.35
C LYS A 266 -8.21 10.57 -26.33
N LEU A 267 -9.23 11.29 -26.80
CA LEU A 267 -9.30 12.75 -26.75
C LEU A 267 -9.32 13.27 -25.31
N ASN A 268 -10.15 12.66 -24.45
CA ASN A 268 -10.22 12.99 -23.02
C ASN A 268 -8.87 12.75 -22.35
N ARG A 269 -8.19 11.64 -22.64
CA ARG A 269 -6.83 11.34 -22.14
C ARG A 269 -5.82 12.39 -22.60
N MET A 270 -5.86 12.82 -23.86
CA MET A 270 -4.97 13.87 -24.38
C MET A 270 -5.24 15.21 -23.69
N LEU A 271 -6.51 15.56 -23.48
CA LEU A 271 -6.93 16.76 -22.76
C LEU A 271 -6.42 16.74 -21.31
N TRP A 272 -6.62 15.64 -20.58
CA TRP A 272 -6.10 15.50 -19.22
C TRP A 272 -4.56 15.56 -19.17
N ASN A 273 -3.87 14.97 -20.14
CA ASN A 273 -2.42 15.07 -20.22
C ASN A 273 -1.95 16.52 -20.43
N ALA A 274 -2.65 17.30 -21.26
CA ALA A 274 -2.38 18.73 -21.41
C ALA A 274 -2.67 19.51 -20.13
N LEU A 275 -3.81 19.25 -19.48
CA LEU A 275 -4.19 19.88 -18.21
C LEU A 275 -3.18 19.61 -17.09
N MET A 276 -2.65 18.39 -16.98
CA MET A 276 -1.63 18.05 -15.99
C MET A 276 -0.28 18.75 -16.23
N ARG A 277 0.06 19.05 -17.49
CA ARG A 277 1.25 19.85 -17.83
C ARG A 277 1.08 21.32 -17.48
N LEU A 278 -0.14 21.85 -17.65
CA LEU A 278 -0.47 23.26 -17.41
C LEU A 278 -0.74 23.56 -15.94
N ALA A 279 -1.27 22.60 -15.17
CA ALA A 279 -1.70 22.80 -13.80
C ALA A 279 -1.12 21.72 -12.85
N PRO A 280 -0.05 22.04 -12.08
CA PRO A 280 0.55 21.12 -11.11
C PRO A 280 -0.43 20.62 -10.03
N SER A 281 -1.41 21.45 -9.66
CA SER A 281 -2.45 21.07 -8.68
C SER A 281 -3.35 19.93 -9.18
N ILE A 282 -3.62 19.87 -10.49
CA ILE A 282 -4.37 18.78 -11.13
C ILE A 282 -3.53 17.52 -11.16
N LYS A 283 -2.23 17.65 -11.48
CA LYS A 283 -1.28 16.52 -11.44
C LYS A 283 -1.23 15.87 -10.05
N VAL A 284 -1.16 16.66 -8.97
CA VAL A 284 -1.16 16.12 -7.60
C VAL A 284 -2.42 15.31 -7.29
N ILE A 285 -3.60 15.78 -7.70
CA ILE A 285 -4.87 15.07 -7.48
C ILE A 285 -4.93 13.79 -8.32
N HIS A 286 -4.45 13.85 -9.56
CA HIS A 286 -4.35 12.71 -10.45
C HIS A 286 -3.41 11.64 -9.86
N ASP A 287 -2.21 12.03 -9.44
CA ASP A 287 -1.20 11.12 -8.89
C ASP A 287 -1.72 10.49 -7.59
N GLN A 288 -2.41 11.27 -6.75
CA GLN A 288 -3.10 10.75 -5.56
C GLN A 288 -4.19 9.73 -5.92
N LYS A 289 -5.02 10.02 -6.94
CA LYS A 289 -6.05 9.08 -7.40
C LYS A 289 -5.44 7.78 -7.93
N LEU A 290 -4.37 7.90 -8.72
CA LEU A 290 -3.64 6.77 -9.25
C LEU A 290 -3.05 5.91 -8.13
N THR A 291 -2.47 6.53 -7.11
CA THR A 291 -2.02 5.85 -5.89
C THR A 291 -3.17 5.08 -5.24
N HIS A 292 -4.32 5.70 -5.00
CA HIS A 292 -5.45 5.01 -4.37
C HIS A 292 -5.91 3.78 -5.17
N MET A 293 -6.00 3.89 -6.50
CA MET A 293 -6.40 2.77 -7.35
C MET A 293 -5.38 1.63 -7.28
N ARG A 294 -4.08 1.96 -7.35
CA ARG A 294 -3.00 0.97 -7.24
C ARG A 294 -3.02 0.27 -5.90
N THR A 295 -3.20 0.99 -4.79
CA THR A 295 -3.28 0.41 -3.45
C THR A 295 -4.44 -0.57 -3.34
N VAL A 296 -5.63 -0.23 -3.86
CA VAL A 296 -6.78 -1.16 -3.85
C VAL A 296 -6.50 -2.40 -4.69
N GLU A 297 -5.88 -2.25 -5.86
CA GLU A 297 -5.49 -3.38 -6.71
C GLU A 297 -4.47 -4.29 -6.02
N ILE A 298 -3.50 -3.73 -5.28
CA ILE A 298 -2.57 -4.49 -4.45
C ILE A 298 -3.33 -5.30 -3.39
N VAL A 299 -4.23 -4.66 -2.62
CA VAL A 299 -5.03 -5.35 -1.59
C VAL A 299 -5.80 -6.51 -2.21
N ARG A 300 -6.45 -6.28 -3.36
CA ARG A 300 -7.19 -7.31 -4.09
C ARG A 300 -6.31 -8.51 -4.43
N ILE A 301 -5.17 -8.28 -5.08
CA ILE A 301 -4.25 -9.35 -5.49
C ILE A 301 -3.78 -10.16 -4.27
N ILE A 302 -3.45 -9.49 -3.16
CA ILE A 302 -3.00 -10.16 -1.93
C ILE A 302 -4.12 -10.97 -1.27
N CYS A 303 -5.35 -10.49 -1.31
CA CYS A 303 -6.54 -11.21 -0.82
C CYS A 303 -6.95 -12.38 -1.71
N GLU A 304 -6.74 -12.29 -3.03
CA GLU A 304 -7.12 -13.32 -3.98
C GLU A 304 -6.30 -14.63 -3.85
N GLY A 305 -6.83 -15.71 -4.45
CA GLY A 305 -6.07 -16.91 -4.78
C GLY A 305 -5.72 -17.83 -3.62
N VAL A 306 -6.63 -18.07 -2.66
CA VAL A 306 -6.37 -19.08 -1.62
C VAL A 306 -7.56 -19.92 -1.17
N VAL A 307 -7.31 -21.23 -1.13
CA VAL A 307 -8.12 -22.22 -0.42
C VAL A 307 -7.47 -22.45 0.95
N TRP A 308 -7.95 -21.77 1.99
CA TRP A 308 -7.55 -22.04 3.38
C TRP A 308 -8.70 -22.61 4.19
N THR A 309 -8.37 -23.32 5.27
CA THR A 309 -9.36 -23.67 6.30
C THR A 309 -9.81 -22.41 7.05
N ASN A 310 -11.11 -22.30 7.36
CA ASN A 310 -11.70 -21.09 7.96
C ASN A 310 -11.05 -20.67 9.30
N PHE A 311 -10.53 -21.62 10.07
CA PHE A 311 -9.88 -21.35 11.36
C PHE A 311 -8.56 -20.58 11.21
N GLN A 312 -7.70 -20.99 10.27
CA GLN A 312 -6.42 -20.32 10.03
C GLN A 312 -6.61 -18.88 9.53
N LYS A 313 -7.64 -18.64 8.70
CA LYS A 313 -8.01 -17.30 8.22
C LYS A 313 -8.35 -16.37 9.38
N SER A 314 -9.28 -16.78 10.24
CA SER A 314 -9.76 -15.98 11.37
C SER A 314 -8.65 -15.66 12.37
N ALA A 315 -7.76 -16.61 12.66
CA ALA A 315 -6.72 -16.41 13.66
C ALA A 315 -5.64 -15.42 13.20
N GLN A 316 -5.28 -15.43 11.91
CA GLN A 316 -4.15 -14.64 11.42
C GLN A 316 -4.54 -13.35 10.70
N LEU A 317 -5.68 -13.28 10.02
CA LEU A 317 -6.06 -12.15 9.18
C LEU A 317 -7.10 -11.22 9.80
N SER A 318 -7.76 -11.65 10.87
CA SER A 318 -8.70 -10.80 11.62
C SER A 318 -8.06 -9.49 12.05
N GLY A 319 -6.80 -9.52 12.51
CA GLY A 319 -6.07 -8.30 12.89
C GLY A 319 -6.03 -7.24 11.78
N ALA A 320 -5.75 -7.65 10.53
CA ALA A 320 -5.69 -6.73 9.39
C ALA A 320 -7.06 -6.14 9.07
N MET A 321 -8.10 -6.99 9.04
CA MET A 321 -9.46 -6.59 8.73
C MET A 321 -10.05 -5.67 9.81
N LEU A 322 -9.86 -6.02 11.08
CA LEU A 322 -10.31 -5.21 12.22
C LEU A 322 -9.55 -3.88 12.27
N SER A 323 -8.24 -3.85 12.00
CA SER A 323 -7.47 -2.60 11.91
C SER A 323 -8.00 -1.68 10.81
N ALA A 324 -8.34 -2.23 9.64
CA ALA A 324 -8.96 -1.45 8.57
C ALA A 324 -10.34 -0.90 8.99
N ALA A 325 -11.14 -1.69 9.72
CA ALA A 325 -12.41 -1.23 10.25
C ALA A 325 -12.22 -0.10 11.28
N ILE A 326 -11.28 -0.23 12.22
CA ILE A 326 -10.95 0.79 13.23
C ILE A 326 -10.48 2.10 12.57
N LEU A 327 -9.66 2.01 11.53
CA LEU A 327 -9.11 3.15 10.82
C LEU A 327 -10.05 3.71 9.73
N GLY A 328 -11.19 3.06 9.50
CA GLY A 328 -12.22 3.56 8.58
C GLY A 328 -11.87 3.40 7.11
N ILE A 329 -11.26 2.28 6.72
CA ILE A 329 -10.81 1.97 5.35
C ILE A 329 -11.78 0.95 4.69
N PRO A 330 -12.96 1.39 4.20
CA PRO A 330 -13.95 0.50 3.60
C PRO A 330 -13.42 -0.23 2.36
N GLU A 331 -12.47 0.33 1.61
CA GLU A 331 -11.90 -0.32 0.43
C GLU A 331 -11.20 -1.63 0.81
N VAL A 332 -10.40 -1.62 1.87
CA VAL A 332 -9.74 -2.84 2.38
C VAL A 332 -10.79 -3.81 2.91
N VAL A 333 -11.72 -3.33 3.74
CA VAL A 333 -12.79 -4.17 4.31
C VAL A 333 -13.62 -4.86 3.22
N ASN A 334 -13.92 -4.15 2.13
CA ASN A 334 -14.64 -4.69 0.99
C ASN A 334 -13.88 -5.84 0.33
N GLU A 335 -12.59 -5.65 0.03
CA GLU A 335 -11.78 -6.70 -0.59
C GLU A 335 -11.65 -7.94 0.33
N PHE A 336 -11.64 -7.77 1.66
CA PHE A 336 -11.73 -8.90 2.61
C PHE A 336 -13.07 -9.64 2.51
N ILE A 337 -14.19 -8.90 2.53
CA ILE A 337 -15.55 -9.48 2.46
C ILE A 337 -15.76 -10.22 1.13
N MET A 338 -15.23 -9.69 0.03
CA MET A 338 -15.32 -10.32 -1.29
C MET A 338 -14.43 -11.57 -1.40
N ALA A 339 -13.29 -11.60 -0.70
CA ALA A 339 -12.35 -12.71 -0.78
C ALA A 339 -12.64 -13.86 0.21
N TYR A 340 -13.27 -13.56 1.36
CA TYR A 340 -13.40 -14.52 2.46
C TYR A 340 -14.83 -14.63 2.99
N ASP A 341 -15.46 -15.78 2.77
CA ASP A 341 -16.77 -16.10 3.34
C ASP A 341 -16.77 -15.99 4.87
N SER A 342 -17.86 -15.48 5.42
CA SER A 342 -18.10 -15.36 6.87
C SER A 342 -17.04 -14.56 7.65
N CYS A 343 -16.17 -13.78 6.98
CA CYS A 343 -15.15 -12.98 7.66
C CYS A 343 -15.74 -11.87 8.54
N SER A 344 -17.01 -11.49 8.32
CA SER A 344 -17.75 -10.55 9.17
C SER A 344 -17.90 -11.03 10.62
N ASN A 345 -17.83 -12.35 10.85
CA ASN A 345 -17.94 -12.95 12.18
C ASN A 345 -16.58 -13.08 12.89
N TRP A 346 -15.47 -12.70 12.24
CA TRP A 346 -14.17 -12.70 12.90
C TRP A 346 -14.16 -11.67 14.02
N SER A 347 -13.69 -12.11 15.20
CA SER A 347 -13.60 -11.27 16.38
C SER A 347 -12.17 -11.21 16.91
N ASN A 348 -11.86 -10.14 17.63
CA ASN A 348 -10.64 -10.05 18.42
C ASN A 348 -10.73 -10.94 19.68
N GLN A 349 -9.70 -10.84 20.54
CA GLN A 349 -9.67 -11.53 21.82
C GLN A 349 -10.79 -11.09 22.77
N ASP A 350 -11.36 -9.90 22.62
CA ASP A 350 -12.45 -9.38 23.47
C ASP A 350 -13.84 -9.79 22.96
N GLY A 351 -13.91 -10.44 21.80
CA GLY A 351 -15.16 -10.81 21.13
C GLY A 351 -15.74 -9.68 20.26
N HIS A 352 -15.02 -8.58 20.05
CA HIS A 352 -15.46 -7.51 19.14
C HIS A 352 -15.22 -7.89 17.69
N THR A 353 -16.30 -7.84 16.93
CA THR A 353 -16.36 -8.05 15.48
C THR A 353 -16.11 -6.75 14.72
N ILE A 354 -16.10 -6.85 13.40
CA ILE A 354 -15.94 -5.68 12.51
C ILE A 354 -17.07 -4.65 12.71
N PHE A 355 -18.28 -5.09 13.07
CA PHE A 355 -19.44 -4.24 13.33
C PHE A 355 -19.22 -3.43 14.62
N ASP A 356 -18.75 -4.10 15.66
CA ASP A 356 -18.46 -3.48 16.96
C ASP A 356 -17.41 -2.38 16.80
N HIS A 357 -16.33 -2.64 16.06
CA HIS A 357 -15.32 -1.62 15.77
C HIS A 357 -15.84 -0.47 14.89
N ALA A 358 -16.67 -0.75 13.89
CA ALA A 358 -17.26 0.30 13.07
C ALA A 358 -18.13 1.27 13.91
N VAL A 359 -18.90 0.74 14.87
CA VAL A 359 -19.71 1.54 15.80
C VAL A 359 -18.84 2.24 16.84
N LEU A 360 -17.92 1.53 17.51
CA LEU A 360 -17.03 2.08 18.53
C LEU A 360 -16.20 3.27 18.01
N HIS A 361 -15.75 3.20 16.75
CA HIS A 361 -14.91 4.22 16.12
C HIS A 361 -15.65 5.16 15.16
N ARG A 362 -16.99 5.12 15.11
CA ARG A 362 -17.85 6.00 14.27
C ARG A 362 -17.46 5.98 12.79
N ARG A 363 -17.24 4.79 12.24
CA ARG A 363 -16.81 4.58 10.86
C ARG A 363 -18.01 4.29 9.96
N GLU A 364 -18.72 5.35 9.58
CA GLU A 364 -20.00 5.29 8.85
C GLU A 364 -19.90 4.50 7.55
N LYS A 365 -18.90 4.82 6.74
CA LYS A 365 -18.68 4.14 5.46
C LYS A 365 -18.43 2.64 5.61
N VAL A 366 -17.74 2.25 6.69
CA VAL A 366 -17.47 0.85 7.00
C VAL A 366 -18.76 0.19 7.50
N PHE A 367 -19.49 0.82 8.40
CA PHE A 367 -20.77 0.32 8.90
C PHE A 367 -21.78 0.09 7.76
N ASN A 368 -22.00 1.10 6.91
CA ASN A 368 -22.92 1.02 5.77
C ASN A 368 -22.51 -0.06 4.77
N LEU A 369 -21.20 -0.21 4.51
CA LEU A 369 -20.68 -1.28 3.66
C LEU A 369 -21.04 -2.67 4.21
N ILE A 370 -20.76 -2.90 5.49
CA ILE A 370 -20.98 -4.22 6.08
C ILE A 370 -22.49 -4.51 6.22
N GLN A 371 -23.28 -3.50 6.59
CA GLN A 371 -24.74 -3.60 6.63
C GLN A 371 -25.32 -4.02 5.28
N GLY A 372 -24.82 -3.45 4.18
CA GLY A 372 -25.27 -3.79 2.83
C GLY A 372 -24.98 -5.24 2.41
N VAL A 373 -23.97 -5.88 2.99
CA VAL A 373 -23.53 -7.23 2.57
C VAL A 373 -24.01 -8.34 3.51
N ASN A 374 -24.07 -8.11 4.83
CA ASN A 374 -24.28 -9.18 5.80
C ASN A 374 -24.98 -8.71 7.09
N PHE A 375 -26.00 -7.88 6.96
CA PHE A 375 -26.81 -7.49 8.13
C PHE A 375 -27.67 -8.65 8.60
N THR A 376 -27.34 -9.19 9.77
CA THR A 376 -28.18 -10.17 10.47
C THR A 376 -28.71 -9.55 11.75
N THR A 377 -29.99 -9.77 12.05
CA THR A 377 -30.62 -9.33 13.31
C THR A 377 -29.93 -9.91 14.55
N PHE A 378 -29.16 -11.00 14.39
CA PHE A 378 -28.33 -11.60 15.43
C PHE A 378 -27.26 -10.64 15.99
N LEU A 379 -26.80 -9.63 15.24
CA LEU A 379 -25.80 -8.66 15.69
C LEU A 379 -26.24 -7.84 16.92
N PHE A 380 -27.53 -7.62 17.11
CA PHE A 380 -28.04 -6.95 18.32
C PHE A 380 -28.08 -7.87 19.54
N SER A 381 -28.03 -9.18 19.31
CA SER A 381 -28.07 -10.23 20.33
C SER A 381 -26.68 -10.73 20.72
N SER A 382 -25.68 -10.57 19.84
CA SER A 382 -24.29 -10.90 20.15
C SER A 382 -23.75 -10.00 21.27
N ARG A 383 -23.01 -10.61 22.19
CA ARG A 383 -22.41 -9.93 23.34
C ARG A 383 -20.90 -10.16 23.34
N ASP A 384 -20.16 -9.11 23.63
CA ASP A 384 -18.72 -9.21 23.88
C ASP A 384 -18.44 -9.95 25.20
N LYS A 385 -17.16 -10.17 25.52
CA LYS A 385 -16.76 -10.82 26.79
C LYS A 385 -17.21 -10.08 28.04
N SER A 386 -17.51 -8.78 27.94
CA SER A 386 -18.04 -7.94 29.02
C SER A 386 -19.57 -7.91 29.06
N GLY A 387 -20.26 -8.64 28.17
CA GLY A 387 -21.72 -8.69 28.09
C GLY A 387 -22.35 -7.51 27.33
N ASN A 388 -21.56 -6.64 26.70
CA ASN A 388 -22.05 -5.51 25.92
C ASN A 388 -22.48 -5.98 24.53
N ASN A 389 -23.65 -5.51 24.08
CA ASN A 389 -24.03 -5.59 22.67
C ASN A 389 -23.69 -4.29 21.93
N ILE A 390 -23.90 -4.27 20.61
CA ILE A 390 -23.59 -3.13 19.76
C ILE A 390 -24.26 -1.80 20.20
N LEU A 391 -25.43 -1.86 20.83
CA LEU A 391 -26.13 -0.67 21.35
C LEU A 391 -25.41 -0.08 22.56
N HIS A 392 -24.88 -0.92 23.45
CA HIS A 392 -24.04 -0.46 24.55
C HIS A 392 -22.76 0.22 24.01
N LEU A 393 -22.16 -0.35 22.96
CA LEU A 393 -20.98 0.21 22.32
C LEU A 393 -21.29 1.56 21.62
N ALA A 394 -22.46 1.69 20.99
CA ALA A 394 -22.92 2.95 20.42
C ALA A 394 -23.06 4.05 21.49
N GLY A 395 -23.51 3.69 22.71
CA GLY A 395 -23.63 4.61 23.83
C GLY A 395 -22.30 5.03 24.49
N ARG A 396 -21.15 4.44 24.12
CA ARG A 396 -19.86 4.80 24.71
C ARG A 396 -19.33 6.13 24.17
N LEU A 397 -18.72 6.91 25.05
CA LEU A 397 -18.07 8.17 24.68
C LEU A 397 -16.83 7.89 23.81
N VAL A 398 -16.81 8.48 22.61
CA VAL A 398 -15.69 8.37 21.68
C VAL A 398 -14.57 9.34 22.10
N PRO A 399 -13.29 8.92 22.13
CA PRO A 399 -12.18 9.83 22.39
C PRO A 399 -12.14 10.95 21.33
N SER A 400 -12.09 12.21 21.78
CA SER A 400 -12.21 13.49 21.02
C SER A 400 -11.19 13.72 19.87
N SER A 401 -10.42 12.72 19.45
CA SER A 401 -9.27 12.91 18.55
C SER A 401 -9.62 13.32 17.11
N GLU A 402 -10.85 13.07 16.64
CA GLU A 402 -11.21 13.32 15.23
C GLU A 402 -12.05 14.58 14.99
N VAL A 403 -12.62 15.16 16.04
CA VAL A 403 -13.55 16.29 15.91
C VAL A 403 -13.12 17.38 16.89
N ALA A 404 -12.82 18.56 16.35
CA ALA A 404 -12.39 19.70 17.14
C ALA A 404 -13.56 20.24 17.98
N GLY A 405 -13.61 19.87 19.25
CA GLY A 405 -14.55 20.41 20.23
C GLY A 405 -15.84 19.61 20.38
N ALA A 406 -16.37 19.63 21.61
CA ALA A 406 -17.53 18.84 22.03
C ALA A 406 -18.80 19.12 21.21
N ALA A 407 -19.01 20.36 20.75
CA ALA A 407 -20.19 20.74 19.97
C ALA A 407 -20.22 20.11 18.58
N LEU A 408 -19.08 20.09 17.86
CA LEU A 408 -18.97 19.42 16.56
C LEU A 408 -19.02 17.90 16.71
N GLN A 409 -18.47 17.36 17.82
CA GLN A 409 -18.62 15.94 18.14
C GLN A 409 -20.09 15.59 18.30
N MET A 410 -20.84 16.35 19.09
CA MET A 410 -22.28 16.16 19.29
C MET A 410 -23.09 16.29 17.99
N GLN A 411 -22.78 17.26 17.12
CA GLN A 411 -23.44 17.40 15.81
C GLN A 411 -23.20 16.20 14.91
N ARG A 412 -22.00 15.63 14.92
CA ARG A 412 -21.65 14.43 14.15
C ARG A 412 -22.32 13.17 14.72
N GLU A 413 -22.38 13.03 16.04
CA GLU A 413 -23.14 11.96 16.70
C GLU A 413 -24.63 12.03 16.33
N LEU A 414 -25.24 13.21 16.26
CA LEU A 414 -26.64 13.37 15.83
C LEU A 414 -26.89 12.96 14.37
N GLN A 415 -25.89 13.07 13.49
CA GLN A 415 -26.01 12.57 12.11
C GLN A 415 -25.99 11.04 12.06
N TRP A 416 -25.24 10.40 12.96
CA TRP A 416 -25.21 8.94 13.07
C TRP A 416 -26.57 8.34 13.42
N PHE A 417 -27.33 8.99 14.31
CA PHE A 417 -28.67 8.52 14.74
C PHE A 417 -29.78 8.72 13.70
N LYS A 418 -29.51 9.39 12.57
CA LYS A 418 -30.48 9.63 11.50
C LYS A 418 -30.36 8.66 10.33
N VAL A 419 -29.27 7.88 10.27
CA VAL A 419 -29.07 6.76 9.35
C VAL A 419 -29.77 5.54 9.93
#